data_AF-A0A6I4Z661-F1
#
_entry.id   AF-A0A6I4Z661-F1
#
_cell.length_a   1.000
_cell.length_b   1.000
_cell.length_c   1.000
_cell.angle_alpha   90.00
_cell.angle_beta   90.00
_cell.angle_gamma   90.00
#
_symmetry.space_group_name_H-M   'P 1'
#
loop_
_entity.id
_entity.type
_entity.pdbx_description
1 polymer ?
#
loop_
_entity_poly.entity_id
_entity_poly.type
_entity_poly.pdbx_seq_one_letter_code
_entity_poly.pdbx_strand_id
1 'polypeptide(L)'
;PPHLKAMAPVSGTADHRQSWTRHAGGALEHGWMVPYSLLKGRNTLERKGLTGEEMDTLEAYLDPPEEHGFFAQPLTPEGYAHVPLTDWIERMKDSAPYFAGYLENPDDGPYWHEINCRRGFHTVDMPMLHFGSWYDIFLEGTLSGFEGINALGGPNARGKQRLLVGPWGHIGYSLPESGGTGDLNFGPEAEIDFMDWQKRWFGHWLKGEDTGIMDEPPVRIFVMGENRWRDEQEWPLARTEYTPWYLHSGGSANSLNGDGTLSPEAPAIEPPDRFVYDPNDPVPSLGGNNLIIARGAFDQRPAEVRDDVLVYSSEVLAGDLEVTGPLRVTLWATTSAVDTDFTAKLVDVYPDGYAQNLQDGMIRARYRDSASNPTLLTPGQAYRYEIDLWATSHVFLAGHQIRIEISSSCFPRFDRNPNTGTPVESESNLVPAAQTILHDAQHPSHITLPVIPR
;
A
#
# COMPACT_ATOMS: atom_id res chain seq x y z
N PRO A 1 21.28 18.70 -12.27
CA PRO A 1 22.04 19.49 -13.27
C PRO A 1 21.59 20.95 -13.21
N PRO A 2 22.46 21.95 -13.48
CA PRO A 2 22.13 23.37 -13.22
C PRO A 2 20.98 23.93 -14.08
N HIS A 3 20.65 23.24 -15.18
CA HIS A 3 19.56 23.58 -16.11
C HIS A 3 18.21 22.94 -15.74
N LEU A 4 18.16 22.02 -14.77
CA LEU A 4 16.90 21.46 -14.27
C LEU A 4 16.29 22.47 -13.28
N LYS A 5 15.14 23.07 -13.65
CA LYS A 5 14.53 24.19 -12.91
C LYS A 5 13.24 23.84 -12.19
N ALA A 6 12.54 22.79 -12.62
CA ALA A 6 11.34 22.28 -11.98
C ALA A 6 11.10 20.83 -12.42
N MET A 7 10.37 20.06 -11.62
CA MET A 7 9.91 18.72 -11.97
C MET A 7 8.41 18.56 -11.69
N ALA A 8 7.79 17.56 -12.31
CA ALA A 8 6.44 17.14 -12.00
C ALA A 8 6.38 15.61 -11.91
N PRO A 9 6.89 15.00 -10.82
CA PRO A 9 6.82 13.55 -10.64
C PRO A 9 5.34 13.09 -10.52
N VAL A 10 5.04 11.96 -11.16
CA VAL A 10 3.70 11.36 -11.21
C VAL A 10 3.81 9.92 -10.75
N SER A 11 3.05 9.54 -9.72
CA SER A 11 3.07 8.18 -9.15
C SER A 11 4.52 7.74 -8.86
N GLY A 12 5.26 8.56 -8.11
CA GLY A 12 6.70 8.39 -7.92
C GLY A 12 7.05 7.70 -6.61
N THR A 13 7.99 6.75 -6.64
CA THR A 13 8.59 6.20 -5.42
C THR A 13 9.66 7.14 -4.86
N ALA A 14 9.72 7.27 -3.53
CA ALA A 14 10.84 7.92 -2.85
C ALA A 14 11.81 6.91 -2.23
N ASP A 15 11.35 5.68 -2.02
CA ASP A 15 12.10 4.58 -1.44
C ASP A 15 11.88 3.31 -2.27
N HIS A 16 12.88 2.94 -3.07
CA HIS A 16 12.77 1.78 -3.95
C HIS A 16 12.67 0.44 -3.20
N ARG A 17 12.98 0.41 -1.91
CA ARG A 17 12.69 -0.76 -1.07
C ARG A 17 11.23 -0.73 -0.62
N GLN A 18 10.78 0.34 0.03
CA GLN A 18 9.51 0.36 0.80
C GLN A 18 8.23 0.66 0.01
N SER A 19 8.36 1.31 -1.16
CA SER A 19 7.21 1.70 -1.99
C SER A 19 7.37 1.23 -3.43
N TRP A 20 8.30 0.32 -3.71
CA TRP A 20 8.48 -0.27 -5.03
C TRP A 20 8.69 -1.77 -4.91
N THR A 21 9.81 -2.20 -4.32
CA THR A 21 10.13 -3.64 -4.30
C THR A 21 9.35 -4.40 -3.24
N ARG A 22 9.23 -3.80 -2.05
CA ARG A 22 8.62 -4.35 -0.86
C ARG A 22 7.68 -3.31 -0.28
N HIS A 23 6.72 -3.76 0.53
CA HIS A 23 5.95 -2.86 1.37
C HIS A 23 6.82 -2.33 2.53
N ALA A 24 6.39 -1.25 3.19
CA ALA A 24 7.05 -0.71 4.39
C ALA A 24 7.25 -1.79 5.48
N GLY A 25 6.33 -2.75 5.56
CA GLY A 25 6.39 -3.91 6.46
C GLY A 25 7.35 -5.04 6.07
N GLY A 26 8.01 -4.94 4.91
CA GLY A 26 9.10 -5.83 4.49
C GLY A 26 8.73 -7.04 3.65
N ALA A 27 7.45 -7.30 3.38
CA ALA A 27 7.06 -8.28 2.36
C ALA A 27 7.32 -7.75 0.94
N LEU A 28 7.66 -8.66 0.03
CA LEU A 28 7.79 -8.37 -1.40
C LEU A 28 6.42 -8.00 -1.97
N GLU A 29 6.35 -6.97 -2.82
CA GLU A 29 5.15 -6.63 -3.60
C GLU A 29 5.00 -7.61 -4.77
N HIS A 30 4.76 -8.88 -4.44
CA HIS A 30 4.75 -10.04 -5.33
C HIS A 30 3.77 -9.90 -6.50
N GLY A 31 2.65 -9.20 -6.26
CA GLY A 31 1.55 -9.07 -7.22
C GLY A 31 1.97 -8.42 -8.52
N TRP A 32 3.07 -7.67 -8.50
CA TRP A 32 3.62 -7.02 -9.69
C TRP A 32 5.12 -7.23 -9.90
N MET A 33 5.92 -7.53 -8.88
CA MET A 33 7.38 -7.51 -9.02
C MET A 33 7.92 -8.53 -10.02
N VAL A 34 7.43 -9.77 -9.97
CA VAL A 34 7.78 -10.83 -10.92
C VAL A 34 7.23 -10.53 -12.32
N PRO A 35 5.91 -10.33 -12.53
CA PRO A 35 5.37 -10.07 -13.87
C PRO A 35 5.93 -8.79 -14.51
N TYR A 36 6.21 -7.75 -13.72
CA TYR A 36 6.87 -6.55 -14.23
C TYR A 36 8.31 -6.84 -14.69
N SER A 37 9.04 -7.66 -13.93
CA SER A 37 10.39 -8.07 -14.33
C SER A 37 10.39 -8.93 -15.59
N LEU A 38 9.39 -9.80 -15.78
CA LEU A 38 9.17 -10.53 -17.03
C LEU A 38 8.89 -9.58 -18.20
N LEU A 39 7.99 -8.61 -18.01
CA LEU A 39 7.68 -7.57 -19.02
C LEU A 39 8.94 -6.78 -19.44
N LYS A 40 9.73 -6.31 -18.47
CA LYS A 40 10.98 -5.59 -18.77
C LYS A 40 12.01 -6.52 -19.41
N GLY A 41 12.07 -7.77 -18.96
CA GLY A 41 12.93 -8.82 -19.47
C GLY A 41 12.70 -9.12 -20.95
N ARG A 42 11.44 -9.15 -21.40
CA ARG A 42 11.10 -9.28 -22.82
C ARG A 42 11.81 -8.24 -23.68
N ASN A 43 11.77 -6.97 -23.29
CA ASN A 43 12.44 -5.92 -24.06
C ASN A 43 13.98 -6.09 -24.08
N THR A 44 14.57 -6.62 -23.01
CA THR A 44 15.99 -6.96 -22.98
C THR A 44 16.32 -8.10 -23.96
N LEU A 45 15.51 -9.17 -23.98
CA LEU A 45 15.71 -10.32 -24.86
C LEU A 45 15.56 -9.93 -26.34
N GLU A 46 14.52 -9.15 -26.68
CA GLU A 46 14.32 -8.58 -28.01
C GLU A 46 15.56 -7.80 -28.48
N ARG A 47 16.13 -6.95 -27.61
CA ARG A 47 17.34 -6.17 -27.91
C ARG A 47 18.61 -7.02 -28.06
N LYS A 48 18.65 -8.19 -27.42
CA LYS A 48 19.72 -9.19 -27.58
C LYS A 48 19.53 -10.09 -28.80
N GLY A 49 18.38 -10.02 -29.47
CA GLY A 49 18.03 -10.91 -30.58
C GLY A 49 17.58 -12.31 -30.15
N LEU A 50 17.28 -12.51 -28.87
CA LEU A 50 16.80 -13.78 -28.31
C LEU A 50 15.26 -13.73 -28.28
N THR A 51 14.61 -14.31 -29.30
CA THR A 51 13.16 -14.13 -29.55
C THR A 51 12.40 -15.44 -29.74
N GLY A 52 13.03 -16.57 -29.42
CA GLY A 52 12.46 -17.92 -29.57
C GLY A 52 12.12 -18.56 -28.24
N GLU A 53 12.70 -19.73 -27.98
CA GLU A 53 12.45 -20.54 -26.77
C GLU A 53 12.66 -19.76 -25.45
N GLU A 54 13.59 -18.79 -25.42
CA GLU A 54 13.80 -17.94 -24.24
C GLU A 54 12.60 -17.06 -23.92
N MET A 55 11.92 -16.54 -24.95
CA MET A 55 10.70 -15.74 -24.80
C MET A 55 9.52 -16.61 -24.39
N ASP A 56 9.33 -17.75 -25.07
CA ASP A 56 8.22 -18.69 -24.77
C ASP A 56 8.28 -19.19 -23.31
N THR A 57 9.49 -19.44 -22.80
CA THR A 57 9.69 -19.92 -21.41
C THR A 57 9.29 -18.86 -20.37
N LEU A 58 9.51 -17.57 -20.66
CA LEU A 58 9.10 -16.48 -19.77
C LEU A 58 7.59 -16.24 -19.82
N GLU A 59 7.01 -16.30 -21.02
CA GLU A 59 5.59 -16.00 -21.25
C GLU A 59 4.66 -17.14 -20.79
N ALA A 60 5.16 -18.37 -20.66
CA ALA A 60 4.40 -19.52 -20.16
C ALA A 60 3.79 -19.35 -18.76
N TYR A 61 4.26 -18.35 -17.99
CA TYR A 61 3.78 -18.05 -16.65
C TYR A 61 2.84 -16.83 -16.58
N LEU A 62 2.59 -16.17 -17.71
CA LEU A 62 1.71 -15.01 -17.79
C LEU A 62 0.29 -15.45 -18.15
N ASP A 63 -0.69 -14.80 -17.52
CA ASP A 63 -2.10 -14.97 -17.87
C ASP A 63 -2.35 -14.42 -19.30
N PRO A 64 -3.05 -15.15 -20.19
CA PRO A 64 -3.30 -14.71 -21.55
C PRO A 64 -3.90 -13.28 -21.66
N PRO A 65 -3.52 -12.53 -22.70
CA PRO A 65 -3.77 -11.09 -22.81
C PRO A 65 -5.24 -10.71 -23.03
N GLU A 66 -6.14 -11.69 -23.21
CA GLU A 66 -7.53 -11.45 -23.59
C GLU A 66 -8.39 -10.84 -22.45
N GLU A 67 -7.87 -10.79 -21.21
CA GLU A 67 -8.60 -10.30 -20.03
C GLU A 67 -7.98 -9.07 -19.32
N HIS A 68 -6.78 -8.61 -19.72
CA HIS A 68 -6.02 -7.61 -18.93
C HIS A 68 -5.48 -6.44 -19.78
N GLY A 69 -5.51 -5.23 -19.23
CA GLY A 69 -5.15 -3.97 -19.92
C GLY A 69 -3.67 -3.82 -20.32
N PHE A 70 -3.39 -2.77 -21.11
CA PHE A 70 -2.15 -2.53 -21.88
C PHE A 70 -0.79 -2.45 -21.14
N PHE A 71 -0.72 -2.45 -19.81
CA PHE A 71 0.56 -2.18 -19.10
C PHE A 71 1.44 -3.43 -18.91
N ALA A 72 0.90 -4.50 -18.32
CA ALA A 72 1.58 -5.77 -18.08
C ALA A 72 0.55 -6.87 -17.82
N GLN A 73 0.90 -8.14 -18.03
CA GLN A 73 0.05 -9.28 -17.70
C GLN A 73 0.35 -9.78 -16.28
N PRO A 74 -0.65 -10.18 -15.48
CA PRO A 74 -0.41 -10.90 -14.23
C PRO A 74 0.18 -12.29 -14.51
N LEU A 75 0.73 -12.92 -13.48
CA LEU A 75 1.09 -14.34 -13.56
C LEU A 75 -0.17 -15.22 -13.51
N THR A 76 -0.07 -16.45 -14.01
CA THR A 76 -1.06 -17.49 -13.72
C THR A 76 -1.11 -17.79 -12.21
N PRO A 77 -2.19 -18.40 -11.69
CA PRO A 77 -2.24 -18.87 -10.31
C PRO A 77 -1.03 -19.73 -9.91
N GLU A 78 -0.59 -20.63 -10.80
CA GLU A 78 0.63 -21.45 -10.57
C GLU A 78 1.90 -20.61 -10.55
N GLY A 79 1.98 -19.57 -11.40
CA GLY A 79 3.10 -18.64 -11.43
C GLY A 79 3.22 -17.85 -10.12
N TYR A 80 2.12 -17.31 -9.61
CA TYR A 80 2.11 -16.64 -8.30
C TYR A 80 2.42 -17.62 -7.16
N ALA A 81 1.91 -18.85 -7.22
CA ALA A 81 2.12 -19.86 -6.19
C ALA A 81 3.54 -20.47 -6.18
N HIS A 82 4.36 -20.20 -7.20
CA HIS A 82 5.68 -20.81 -7.37
C HIS A 82 6.64 -20.46 -6.22
N VAL A 83 7.22 -21.49 -5.63
CA VAL A 83 8.27 -21.40 -4.61
C VAL A 83 9.38 -22.42 -4.91
N PRO A 84 10.64 -22.13 -4.55
CA PRO A 84 11.11 -20.88 -3.94
C PRO A 84 11.11 -19.72 -4.95
N LEU A 85 10.94 -18.48 -4.48
CA LEU A 85 10.97 -17.29 -5.35
C LEU A 85 12.34 -17.11 -6.05
N THR A 86 13.42 -17.63 -5.46
CA THR A 86 14.76 -17.62 -6.07
C THR A 86 14.83 -18.37 -7.39
N ASP A 87 13.92 -19.29 -7.70
CA ASP A 87 13.87 -19.96 -9.01
C ASP A 87 13.67 -18.95 -10.16
N TRP A 88 12.99 -17.82 -9.87
CA TRP A 88 12.84 -16.72 -10.82
C TRP A 88 14.16 -16.03 -11.19
N ILE A 89 15.18 -16.09 -10.33
CA ILE A 89 16.51 -15.53 -10.61
C ILE A 89 17.14 -16.27 -11.80
N GLU A 90 17.12 -17.60 -11.77
CA GLU A 90 17.68 -18.41 -12.85
C GLU A 90 16.87 -18.26 -14.13
N ARG A 91 15.53 -18.23 -14.02
CA ARG A 91 14.62 -18.02 -15.17
C ARG A 91 14.85 -16.68 -15.86
N MET A 92 15.16 -15.63 -15.10
CA MET A 92 15.34 -14.27 -15.62
C MET A 92 16.81 -13.84 -15.79
N LYS A 93 17.79 -14.73 -15.59
CA LYS A 93 19.22 -14.37 -15.59
C LYS A 93 19.65 -13.63 -16.86
N ASP A 94 19.09 -13.99 -18.01
CA ASP A 94 19.44 -13.41 -19.31
C ASP A 94 18.56 -12.20 -19.68
N SER A 95 17.40 -12.03 -19.05
CA SER A 95 16.39 -11.03 -19.40
C SER A 95 16.31 -9.87 -18.39
N ALA A 96 16.29 -10.19 -17.10
CA ALA A 96 16.19 -9.24 -15.99
C ALA A 96 17.17 -9.60 -14.85
N PRO A 97 18.49 -9.61 -15.08
CA PRO A 97 19.49 -9.99 -14.06
C PRO A 97 19.47 -9.10 -12.80
N TYR A 98 18.93 -7.88 -12.90
CA TYR A 98 18.78 -6.98 -11.75
C TYR A 98 17.83 -7.54 -10.68
N PHE A 99 16.91 -8.43 -11.06
CA PHE A 99 15.93 -9.03 -10.16
C PHE A 99 16.57 -9.87 -9.05
N ALA A 100 17.72 -10.49 -9.33
CA ALA A 100 18.53 -11.19 -8.33
C ALA A 100 18.84 -10.28 -7.13
N GLY A 101 19.24 -9.04 -7.39
CA GLY A 101 19.56 -8.07 -6.36
C GLY A 101 18.38 -7.75 -5.44
N TYR A 102 17.14 -7.78 -5.95
CA TYR A 102 15.94 -7.51 -5.16
C TYR A 102 15.62 -8.64 -4.17
N LEU A 103 15.83 -9.90 -4.57
CA LEU A 103 15.58 -11.06 -3.73
C LEU A 103 16.75 -11.37 -2.79
N GLU A 104 17.98 -11.15 -3.23
CA GLU A 104 19.19 -11.38 -2.43
C GLU A 104 19.41 -10.32 -1.35
N ASN A 105 18.73 -9.16 -1.43
CA ASN A 105 18.82 -8.08 -0.46
C ASN A 105 17.44 -7.77 0.15
N PRO A 106 16.85 -8.66 0.98
CA PRO A 106 15.52 -8.44 1.53
C PRO A 106 15.47 -7.33 2.59
N ASP A 107 16.54 -7.17 3.35
CA ASP A 107 16.64 -6.22 4.46
C ASP A 107 16.96 -4.81 3.96
N ASP A 108 16.54 -3.78 4.69
CA ASP A 108 16.99 -2.41 4.42
C ASP A 108 18.50 -2.29 4.71
N GLY A 109 19.27 -1.80 3.74
CA GLY A 109 20.72 -1.88 3.80
C GLY A 109 21.42 -1.20 2.63
N PRO A 110 22.76 -1.31 2.56
CA PRO A 110 23.58 -0.58 1.58
C PRO A 110 23.09 -0.68 0.13
N TYR A 111 22.62 -1.86 -0.29
CA TYR A 111 22.04 -2.08 -1.61
C TYR A 111 20.89 -1.09 -1.91
N TRP A 112 19.96 -0.91 -0.96
CA TRP A 112 18.83 0.01 -1.10
C TRP A 112 19.20 1.46 -0.87
N HIS A 113 20.17 1.72 0.02
CA HIS A 113 20.57 3.08 0.37
C HIS A 113 21.02 3.90 -0.84
N GLU A 114 21.68 3.28 -1.82
CA GLU A 114 22.20 3.95 -3.02
C GLU A 114 21.09 4.48 -3.95
N ILE A 115 19.92 3.84 -3.92
CA ILE A 115 18.76 4.20 -4.76
C ILE A 115 17.60 4.78 -3.94
N ASN A 116 17.80 5.04 -2.64
CA ASN A 116 16.77 5.62 -1.78
C ASN A 116 16.78 7.15 -1.90
N CYS A 117 15.78 7.72 -2.56
CA CYS A 117 15.68 9.17 -2.77
C CYS A 117 15.48 9.95 -1.46
N ARG A 118 14.89 9.34 -0.43
CA ARG A 118 14.71 9.98 0.90
C ARG A 118 16.03 10.42 1.52
N ARG A 119 17.08 9.61 1.34
CA ARG A 119 18.43 9.92 1.81
C ARG A 119 19.03 11.13 1.10
N GLY A 120 18.52 11.45 -0.10
CA GLY A 120 18.95 12.56 -0.93
C GLY A 120 18.07 13.80 -0.90
N PHE A 121 16.96 13.83 -0.15
CA PHE A 121 16.03 14.98 -0.18
C PHE A 121 16.70 16.32 0.10
N HIS A 122 17.68 16.36 1.01
CA HIS A 122 18.43 17.56 1.34
C HIS A 122 19.29 18.12 0.19
N THR A 123 19.53 17.33 -0.86
CA THR A 123 20.26 17.75 -2.07
C THR A 123 19.34 18.31 -3.16
N VAL A 124 18.02 18.16 -3.00
CA VAL A 124 17.03 18.67 -3.94
C VAL A 124 16.87 20.17 -3.76
N ASP A 125 17.23 20.95 -4.77
CA ASP A 125 17.15 22.42 -4.76
C ASP A 125 16.29 22.94 -5.91
N MET A 126 15.11 22.35 -6.11
CA MET A 126 14.17 22.76 -7.14
C MET A 126 12.71 22.52 -6.71
N PRO A 127 11.77 23.30 -7.24
CA PRO A 127 10.34 23.10 -7.02
C PRO A 127 9.85 21.82 -7.73
N MET A 128 8.91 21.11 -7.11
CA MET A 128 8.21 19.99 -7.75
C MET A 128 6.69 20.05 -7.56
N LEU A 129 5.96 19.61 -8.58
CA LEU A 129 4.53 19.32 -8.55
C LEU A 129 4.33 17.81 -8.48
N HIS A 130 4.01 17.32 -7.29
CA HIS A 130 3.82 15.90 -6.99
C HIS A 130 2.38 15.49 -7.31
N PHE A 131 2.23 14.51 -8.18
CA PHE A 131 0.94 13.89 -8.46
C PHE A 131 0.89 12.47 -7.91
N GLY A 132 -0.15 12.17 -7.13
CA GLY A 132 -0.39 10.85 -6.57
C GLY A 132 -1.85 10.46 -6.63
N SER A 133 -2.13 9.26 -6.11
CA SER A 133 -3.49 8.74 -6.05
C SER A 133 -3.71 7.84 -4.85
N TRP A 134 -4.91 7.84 -4.26
CA TRP A 134 -5.19 7.07 -3.04
C TRP A 134 -5.05 5.55 -3.23
N TYR A 135 -5.38 5.01 -4.39
CA TYR A 135 -5.17 3.58 -4.71
C TYR A 135 -3.93 3.33 -5.58
N ASP A 136 -2.98 4.26 -5.62
CA ASP A 136 -1.73 4.08 -6.35
C ASP A 136 -0.69 3.33 -5.51
N ILE A 137 0.07 2.45 -6.16
CA ILE A 137 1.16 1.68 -5.53
C ILE A 137 2.32 2.56 -5.06
N PHE A 138 2.42 3.80 -5.54
CA PHE A 138 3.45 4.77 -5.17
C PHE A 138 2.90 5.93 -4.33
N LEU A 139 1.72 5.77 -3.72
CA LEU A 139 1.13 6.78 -2.83
C LEU A 139 2.13 7.21 -1.75
N GLU A 140 2.71 6.25 -1.04
CA GLU A 140 3.67 6.51 0.04
C GLU A 140 4.90 7.30 -0.44
N GLY A 141 5.44 6.92 -1.60
CA GLY A 141 6.58 7.58 -2.20
C GLY A 141 6.25 9.03 -2.60
N THR A 142 5.05 9.26 -3.11
CA THR A 142 4.57 10.58 -3.52
C THR A 142 4.41 11.50 -2.30
N LEU A 143 3.74 11.02 -1.25
CA LEU A 143 3.52 11.78 -0.02
C LEU A 143 4.85 12.09 0.68
N SER A 144 5.70 11.07 0.85
CA SER A 144 7.01 11.25 1.50
C SER A 144 7.97 12.12 0.69
N GLY A 145 7.89 12.08 -0.64
CA GLY A 145 8.61 12.99 -1.53
C GLY A 145 8.21 14.44 -1.30
N PHE A 146 6.91 14.74 -1.27
CA PHE A 146 6.40 16.07 -0.97
C PHE A 146 6.85 16.54 0.42
N GLU A 147 6.57 15.76 1.46
CA GLU A 147 6.88 16.10 2.85
C GLU A 147 8.39 16.29 3.05
N GLY A 148 9.18 15.32 2.62
CA GLY A 148 10.62 15.29 2.84
C GLY A 148 11.37 16.38 2.08
N ILE A 149 11.02 16.66 0.83
CA ILE A 149 11.65 17.75 0.06
C ILE A 149 11.21 19.11 0.58
N ASN A 150 9.95 19.26 0.98
CA ASN A 150 9.46 20.52 1.55
C ASN A 150 10.12 20.85 2.89
N ALA A 151 10.45 19.83 3.70
CA ALA A 151 11.14 19.98 4.97
C ALA A 151 12.67 20.13 4.84
N LEU A 152 13.31 19.27 4.05
CA LEU A 152 14.78 19.09 4.05
C LEU A 152 15.48 19.73 2.85
N GLY A 153 14.77 20.03 1.77
CA GLY A 153 15.36 20.50 0.51
C GLY A 153 16.13 21.81 0.63
N GLY A 154 16.78 22.19 -0.47
CA GLY A 154 17.47 23.47 -0.60
C GLY A 154 16.52 24.68 -0.63
N PRO A 155 17.07 25.91 -0.58
CA PRO A 155 16.30 27.16 -0.59
C PRO A 155 15.41 27.35 -1.83
N ASN A 156 15.70 26.68 -2.95
CA ASN A 156 14.87 26.70 -4.14
C ASN A 156 13.80 25.61 -4.15
N ALA A 157 13.81 24.68 -3.19
CA ALA A 157 12.81 23.62 -3.05
C ALA A 157 11.80 23.91 -1.92
N ARG A 158 12.27 24.28 -0.73
CA ARG A 158 11.41 24.43 0.47
C ARG A 158 10.34 25.51 0.27
N GLY A 159 9.10 25.19 0.66
CA GLY A 159 7.93 26.06 0.47
C GLY A 159 7.44 26.18 -0.97
N LYS A 160 8.10 25.51 -1.92
CA LYS A 160 7.80 25.57 -3.36
C LYS A 160 7.40 24.21 -3.93
N GLN A 161 6.97 23.30 -3.07
CA GLN A 161 6.38 22.03 -3.48
C GLN A 161 4.87 22.20 -3.64
N ARG A 162 4.26 21.43 -4.55
CA ARG A 162 2.82 21.31 -4.71
C ARG A 162 2.44 19.83 -4.71
N LEU A 163 1.31 19.47 -4.12
CA LEU A 163 0.83 18.09 -4.04
C LEU A 163 -0.61 18.03 -4.56
N LEU A 164 -0.88 17.09 -5.46
CA LEU A 164 -2.21 16.75 -5.93
C LEU A 164 -2.44 15.25 -5.76
N VAL A 165 -3.49 14.85 -5.02
CA VAL A 165 -3.84 13.43 -4.82
C VAL A 165 -5.31 13.19 -5.14
N GLY A 166 -5.57 12.34 -6.14
CA GLY A 166 -6.93 11.94 -6.55
C GLY A 166 -7.33 10.53 -6.10
N PRO A 167 -8.56 10.07 -6.44
CA PRO A 167 -9.11 8.79 -5.98
C PRO A 167 -8.92 7.64 -6.99
N TRP A 168 -7.87 7.67 -7.79
CA TRP A 168 -7.63 6.72 -8.88
C TRP A 168 -6.69 5.58 -8.45
N GLY A 169 -6.48 4.59 -9.35
CA GLY A 169 -5.36 3.65 -9.25
C GLY A 169 -4.05 4.27 -9.76
N HIS A 170 -3.12 3.43 -10.24
CA HIS A 170 -1.86 3.92 -10.83
C HIS A 170 -2.10 4.76 -12.09
N ILE A 171 -1.58 5.99 -12.08
CA ILE A 171 -1.70 6.98 -13.17
C ILE A 171 -0.36 7.20 -13.89
N GLY A 172 -0.45 7.44 -15.19
CA GLY A 172 0.66 7.93 -16.03
C GLY A 172 0.61 9.44 -16.25
N TYR A 173 1.49 9.97 -17.11
CA TYR A 173 1.62 11.42 -17.32
C TYR A 173 0.46 12.12 -18.05
N SER A 174 -0.50 11.37 -18.59
CA SER A 174 -1.66 11.90 -19.33
C SER A 174 -3.00 11.30 -18.87
N LEU A 175 -3.00 10.58 -17.76
CA LEU A 175 -4.18 10.06 -17.07
C LEU A 175 -4.30 10.85 -15.76
N PRO A 176 -5.51 11.17 -15.26
CA PRO A 176 -6.76 10.43 -15.42
C PRO A 176 -7.90 11.26 -16.03
N GLU A 177 -8.45 10.78 -17.15
CA GLU A 177 -9.75 11.21 -17.71
C GLU A 177 -10.88 10.29 -17.21
N SER A 178 -10.71 9.68 -16.02
CA SER A 178 -11.65 8.71 -15.46
C SER A 178 -12.15 9.15 -14.09
N GLY A 179 -13.45 9.07 -13.88
CA GLY A 179 -14.07 9.32 -12.58
C GLY A 179 -13.87 8.23 -11.53
N GLY A 180 -13.20 7.09 -11.80
CA GLY A 180 -13.25 5.90 -10.94
C GLY A 180 -12.02 4.98 -10.93
N THR A 181 -12.01 4.01 -10.00
CA THR A 181 -11.07 2.87 -9.98
C THR A 181 -11.69 1.64 -9.29
N GLY A 182 -11.39 0.44 -9.80
CA GLY A 182 -12.04 -0.79 -9.36
C GLY A 182 -13.56 -0.78 -9.64
N ASP A 183 -14.34 -1.17 -8.63
CA ASP A 183 -15.81 -1.23 -8.65
C ASP A 183 -16.47 0.16 -8.59
N LEU A 184 -15.71 1.21 -8.24
CA LEU A 184 -16.27 2.54 -7.94
C LEU A 184 -15.98 3.60 -9.00
N ASN A 185 -17.01 4.42 -9.23
CA ASN A 185 -16.91 5.70 -9.92
C ASN A 185 -17.19 6.83 -8.91
N PHE A 186 -16.17 7.64 -8.62
CA PHE A 186 -16.23 8.81 -7.73
C PHE A 186 -16.85 10.05 -8.39
N GLY A 187 -17.33 9.93 -9.64
CA GLY A 187 -18.07 10.96 -10.35
C GLY A 187 -17.19 11.88 -11.20
N PRO A 188 -17.82 12.78 -11.99
CA PRO A 188 -17.11 13.66 -12.91
C PRO A 188 -16.20 14.67 -12.20
N GLU A 189 -16.45 14.96 -10.91
CA GLU A 189 -15.56 15.83 -10.13
C GLU A 189 -14.17 15.21 -9.90
N ALA A 190 -14.02 13.88 -9.99
CA ALA A 190 -12.73 13.22 -9.84
C ALA A 190 -11.83 13.35 -11.08
N GLU A 191 -12.34 13.86 -12.21
CA GLU A 191 -11.56 14.09 -13.42
C GLU A 191 -10.77 15.40 -13.32
N ILE A 192 -9.52 15.41 -13.81
CA ILE A 192 -8.68 16.62 -13.87
C ILE A 192 -7.98 16.77 -15.22
N ASP A 193 -7.75 18.01 -15.67
CA ASP A 193 -6.86 18.26 -16.81
C ASP A 193 -5.39 18.24 -16.35
N PHE A 194 -4.81 17.05 -16.40
CA PHE A 194 -3.43 16.79 -15.99
C PHE A 194 -2.40 17.59 -16.82
N MET A 195 -2.71 17.87 -18.08
CA MET A 195 -1.86 18.65 -18.97
C MET A 195 -1.91 20.13 -18.63
N ASP A 196 -3.07 20.66 -18.25
CA ASP A 196 -3.20 22.05 -17.81
C ASP A 196 -2.38 22.31 -16.54
N TRP A 197 -2.47 21.44 -15.53
CA TRP A 197 -1.64 21.53 -14.32
C TRP A 197 -0.14 21.58 -14.64
N GLN A 198 0.35 20.67 -15.50
CA GLN A 198 1.75 20.67 -15.92
C GLN A 198 2.12 21.92 -16.74
N LYS A 199 1.25 22.38 -17.63
CA LYS A 199 1.48 23.61 -18.41
C LYS A 199 1.58 24.83 -17.51
N ARG A 200 0.69 24.98 -16.52
CA ARG A 200 0.71 26.07 -15.53
C ARG A 200 1.99 26.02 -14.70
N TRP A 201 2.39 24.82 -14.27
CA TRP A 201 3.60 24.62 -13.49
C TRP A 201 4.88 24.96 -14.25
N PHE A 202 5.05 24.39 -15.44
CA PHE A 202 6.23 24.64 -16.26
C PHE A 202 6.21 26.04 -16.89
N GLY A 203 5.03 26.60 -17.18
CA GLY A 203 4.87 28.00 -17.59
C GLY A 203 5.44 28.95 -16.55
N HIS A 204 5.11 28.75 -15.27
CA HIS A 204 5.67 29.52 -14.17
C HIS A 204 7.19 29.37 -14.07
N TRP A 205 7.69 28.13 -13.90
CA TRP A 205 9.11 27.92 -13.57
C TRP A 205 10.09 27.98 -14.74
N LEU A 206 9.65 27.69 -15.97
CA LEU A 206 10.52 27.67 -17.16
C LEU A 206 10.38 28.92 -18.03
N LYS A 207 9.21 29.57 -18.02
CA LYS A 207 8.92 30.72 -18.88
C LYS A 207 8.67 32.02 -18.12
N GLY A 208 8.51 31.97 -16.80
CA GLY A 208 8.19 33.15 -15.98
C GLY A 208 6.77 33.67 -16.23
N GLU A 209 5.86 32.80 -16.67
CA GLU A 209 4.44 33.15 -16.86
C GLU A 209 3.76 33.29 -15.49
N ASP A 210 2.85 34.26 -15.38
CA ASP A 210 1.95 34.37 -14.24
C ASP A 210 0.77 33.42 -14.43
N THR A 211 0.86 32.23 -13.83
CA THR A 211 -0.14 31.16 -13.95
C THR A 211 -0.99 31.00 -12.69
N GLY A 212 -0.75 31.81 -11.66
CA GLY A 212 -1.39 31.74 -10.34
C GLY A 212 -1.07 30.49 -9.50
N ILE A 213 -0.34 29.49 -10.03
CA ILE A 213 -0.13 28.19 -9.36
C ILE A 213 0.61 28.31 -8.01
N MET A 214 1.37 29.38 -7.83
CA MET A 214 2.09 29.64 -6.58
C MET A 214 1.27 30.42 -5.55
N ASP A 215 0.13 31.00 -5.94
CA ASP A 215 -0.80 31.70 -5.05
C ASP A 215 -1.88 30.76 -4.48
N GLU A 216 -2.06 29.60 -5.12
CA GLU A 216 -2.94 28.52 -4.66
C GLU A 216 -2.36 27.78 -3.44
N PRO A 217 -3.22 27.18 -2.59
CA PRO A 217 -2.76 26.32 -1.50
C PRO A 217 -1.87 25.18 -2.02
N PRO A 218 -0.83 24.79 -1.26
CA PRO A 218 0.18 23.86 -1.75
C PRO A 218 -0.30 22.41 -1.89
N VAL A 219 -1.41 22.06 -1.26
CA VAL A 219 -1.96 20.70 -1.26
C VAL A 219 -3.37 20.73 -1.80
N ARG A 220 -3.68 19.83 -2.73
CA ARG A 220 -5.02 19.60 -3.25
C ARG A 220 -5.33 18.12 -3.20
N ILE A 221 -6.37 17.74 -2.47
CA ILE A 221 -6.74 16.34 -2.24
C ILE A 221 -8.18 16.09 -2.64
N PHE A 222 -8.46 14.92 -3.20
CA PHE A 222 -9.82 14.45 -3.39
C PHE A 222 -10.28 13.73 -2.13
N VAL A 223 -11.32 14.25 -1.49
CA VAL A 223 -11.95 13.64 -0.32
C VAL A 223 -13.00 12.64 -0.81
N MET A 224 -12.68 11.34 -0.73
CA MET A 224 -13.58 10.25 -1.07
C MET A 224 -14.76 10.18 -0.08
N GLY A 225 -15.83 9.48 -0.46
CA GLY A 225 -17.09 9.44 0.30
C GLY A 225 -17.95 10.67 -0.01
N GLU A 226 -17.42 11.88 0.22
CA GLU A 226 -18.05 13.13 -0.24
C GLU A 226 -17.84 13.41 -1.73
N ASN A 227 -16.76 12.84 -2.28
CA ASN A 227 -16.35 12.94 -3.67
C ASN A 227 -16.09 14.38 -4.14
N ARG A 228 -15.24 15.11 -3.41
CA ARG A 228 -14.92 16.52 -3.70
C ARG A 228 -13.44 16.82 -3.59
N TRP A 229 -12.95 17.71 -4.46
CA TRP A 229 -11.64 18.31 -4.28
C TRP A 229 -11.64 19.33 -3.16
N ARG A 230 -10.59 19.30 -2.34
CA ARG A 230 -10.36 20.27 -1.27
C ARG A 230 -8.91 20.74 -1.29
N ASP A 231 -8.73 22.05 -1.20
CA ASP A 231 -7.42 22.67 -1.11
C ASP A 231 -7.01 22.80 0.37
N GLU A 232 -5.74 22.53 0.67
CA GLU A 232 -5.17 22.45 2.02
C GLU A 232 -3.82 23.17 2.07
N GLN A 233 -3.45 23.65 3.26
CA GLN A 233 -2.22 24.41 3.46
C GLN A 233 -0.98 23.54 3.71
N GLU A 234 -1.19 22.28 4.09
CA GLU A 234 -0.14 21.37 4.50
C GLU A 234 -0.62 19.92 4.44
N TRP A 235 0.33 19.00 4.41
CA TRP A 235 0.12 17.57 4.53
C TRP A 235 1.20 16.99 5.46
N PRO A 236 0.84 16.17 6.48
CA PRO A 236 -0.53 15.93 6.96
C PRO A 236 -1.22 17.21 7.45
N LEU A 237 -2.55 17.25 7.50
CA LEU A 237 -3.32 18.44 7.91
C LEU A 237 -3.02 18.77 9.39
N ALA A 238 -2.64 20.00 9.76
CA ALA A 238 -2.31 20.29 11.17
C ALA A 238 -3.49 20.17 12.13
N ARG A 239 -4.72 20.28 11.63
CA ARG A 239 -5.94 20.12 12.43
C ARG A 239 -6.32 18.66 12.71
N THR A 240 -5.49 17.70 12.31
CA THR A 240 -5.75 16.26 12.49
C THR A 240 -5.78 15.89 13.97
N GLU A 241 -6.83 15.18 14.37
CA GLU A 241 -6.97 14.52 15.67
C GLU A 241 -6.75 13.01 15.50
N TYR A 242 -5.55 12.55 15.84
CA TYR A 242 -5.22 11.12 15.82
C TYR A 242 -5.98 10.37 16.92
N THR A 243 -7.02 9.64 16.52
CA THR A 243 -7.99 9.02 17.42
C THR A 243 -7.88 7.50 17.35
N PRO A 244 -7.55 6.80 18.45
CA PRO A 244 -7.54 5.34 18.47
C PRO A 244 -8.96 4.78 18.44
N TRP A 245 -9.17 3.78 17.59
CA TRP A 245 -10.35 2.93 17.53
C TRP A 245 -9.92 1.49 17.81
N TYR A 246 -10.30 1.00 18.98
CA TYR A 246 -9.90 -0.26 19.57
C TYR A 246 -10.72 -1.42 19.03
N LEU A 247 -10.04 -2.56 18.88
CA LEU A 247 -10.64 -3.84 18.55
C LEU A 247 -11.31 -4.41 19.81
N HIS A 248 -12.51 -4.96 19.68
CA HIS A 248 -13.19 -5.69 20.75
C HIS A 248 -13.85 -6.95 20.21
N SER A 249 -13.98 -7.97 21.06
CA SER A 249 -14.58 -9.25 20.69
C SER A 249 -14.91 -10.09 21.93
N GLY A 250 -15.90 -10.98 21.81
CA GLY A 250 -16.13 -12.08 22.75
C GLY A 250 -15.23 -13.29 22.49
N GLY A 251 -14.22 -13.15 21.63
CA GLY A 251 -13.27 -14.16 21.21
C GLY A 251 -13.72 -14.91 19.95
N SER A 252 -14.58 -14.30 19.13
CA SER A 252 -15.16 -14.88 17.92
C SER A 252 -15.27 -13.86 16.78
N ALA A 253 -14.28 -12.98 16.62
CA ALA A 253 -14.24 -11.99 15.53
C ALA A 253 -13.95 -12.60 14.14
N ASN A 254 -13.85 -13.93 14.03
CA ASN A 254 -13.61 -14.63 12.77
C ASN A 254 -14.76 -14.43 11.79
N SER A 255 -14.42 -14.00 10.58
CA SER A 255 -15.32 -13.71 9.46
C SER A 255 -16.32 -12.57 9.70
N LEU A 256 -17.05 -12.20 8.64
CA LEU A 256 -18.17 -11.25 8.65
C LEU A 256 -19.30 -11.65 9.60
N ASN A 257 -19.37 -12.93 10.00
CA ASN A 257 -20.38 -13.45 10.92
C ASN A 257 -19.91 -13.47 12.38
N GLY A 258 -18.69 -12.99 12.66
CA GLY A 258 -18.13 -12.90 14.00
C GLY A 258 -18.73 -11.79 14.85
N ASP A 259 -18.24 -11.66 16.09
CA ASP A 259 -18.69 -10.67 17.06
C ASP A 259 -17.72 -9.49 17.26
N GLY A 260 -16.78 -9.32 16.31
CA GLY A 260 -15.79 -8.25 16.35
C GLY A 260 -16.41 -6.86 16.21
N THR A 261 -16.12 -5.98 17.15
CA THR A 261 -16.57 -4.59 17.13
C THR A 261 -15.39 -3.62 17.20
N LEU A 262 -15.59 -2.41 16.70
CA LEU A 262 -14.58 -1.35 16.64
C LEU A 262 -15.12 -0.10 17.34
N SER A 263 -14.43 0.43 18.33
CA SER A 263 -14.93 1.60 19.08
C SER A 263 -13.79 2.49 19.60
N PRO A 264 -14.03 3.79 19.89
CA PRO A 264 -13.04 4.64 20.54
C PRO A 264 -12.87 4.33 22.05
N GLU A 265 -13.69 3.46 22.62
CA GLU A 265 -13.60 3.08 24.04
C GLU A 265 -12.46 2.07 24.23
N ALA A 266 -11.58 2.33 25.21
CA ALA A 266 -10.47 1.43 25.47
C ALA A 266 -10.98 0.07 26.01
N PRO A 267 -10.36 -1.05 25.61
CA PRO A 267 -10.82 -2.37 26.01
C PRO A 267 -10.60 -2.63 27.51
N ALA A 268 -11.45 -3.51 28.05
CA ALA A 268 -11.34 -3.98 29.43
C ALA A 268 -10.63 -5.35 29.46
N ILE A 269 -11.19 -6.33 30.19
CA ILE A 269 -10.75 -7.72 30.12
C ILE A 269 -11.59 -8.39 29.04
N GLU A 270 -10.94 -8.77 27.95
CA GLU A 270 -11.59 -9.38 26.80
C GLU A 270 -10.81 -10.64 26.37
N PRO A 271 -11.50 -11.72 25.97
CA PRO A 271 -10.82 -12.89 25.43
C PRO A 271 -10.23 -12.58 24.04
N PRO A 272 -9.07 -13.15 23.70
CA PRO A 272 -8.44 -12.88 22.40
C PRO A 272 -9.05 -13.72 21.28
N ASP A 273 -8.97 -13.20 20.05
CA ASP A 273 -9.37 -13.88 18.82
C ASP A 273 -8.24 -14.76 18.28
N ARG A 274 -8.60 -15.85 17.58
CA ARG A 274 -7.64 -16.83 17.07
C ARG A 274 -8.00 -17.29 15.66
N PHE A 275 -6.98 -17.52 14.85
CA PHE A 275 -7.15 -18.14 13.54
C PHE A 275 -5.91 -18.94 13.16
N VAL A 276 -6.01 -19.76 12.12
CA VAL A 276 -4.87 -20.47 11.53
C VAL A 276 -4.56 -19.84 10.18
N TYR A 277 -3.33 -19.41 10.01
CA TYR A 277 -2.80 -19.00 8.72
C TYR A 277 -2.10 -20.20 8.07
N ASP A 278 -2.62 -20.68 6.94
CA ASP A 278 -1.95 -21.66 6.09
C ASP A 278 -1.40 -20.95 4.85
N PRO A 279 -0.07 -20.91 4.64
CA PRO A 279 0.48 -20.29 3.44
C PRO A 279 0.04 -20.97 2.13
N ASN A 280 -0.49 -22.19 2.16
CA ASN A 280 -1.07 -22.86 0.98
C ASN A 280 -2.48 -22.37 0.62
N ASP A 281 -3.17 -21.72 1.55
CA ASP A 281 -4.50 -21.12 1.36
C ASP A 281 -4.49 -19.68 1.91
N PRO A 282 -3.74 -18.76 1.27
CA PRO A 282 -3.65 -17.37 1.71
C PRO A 282 -4.96 -16.62 1.43
N VAL A 283 -5.23 -15.58 2.22
CA VAL A 283 -6.31 -14.62 1.96
C VAL A 283 -6.03 -13.90 0.63
N PRO A 284 -7.00 -13.87 -0.30
CA PRO A 284 -6.81 -13.26 -1.60
C PRO A 284 -6.74 -11.72 -1.50
N SER A 285 -5.90 -11.11 -2.34
CA SER A 285 -5.89 -9.66 -2.57
C SER A 285 -7.11 -9.28 -3.42
N LEU A 286 -7.92 -8.33 -2.93
CA LEU A 286 -9.08 -7.78 -3.63
C LEU A 286 -8.92 -6.26 -3.73
N GLY A 287 -8.41 -5.77 -4.86
CA GLY A 287 -8.12 -4.35 -5.04
C GLY A 287 -6.95 -3.86 -4.18
N GLY A 288 -6.99 -2.57 -3.83
CA GLY A 288 -5.95 -1.88 -3.07
C GLY A 288 -4.92 -1.22 -3.98
N ASN A 289 -3.76 -0.90 -3.40
CA ASN A 289 -2.66 -0.19 -4.06
C ASN A 289 -1.83 -1.13 -4.95
N ASN A 290 -2.48 -1.75 -5.94
CA ASN A 290 -1.83 -2.69 -6.87
C ASN A 290 -1.46 -2.04 -8.22
N LEU A 291 -0.56 -2.69 -8.95
CA LEU A 291 -0.14 -2.26 -10.28
C LEU A 291 -0.62 -3.18 -11.41
N ILE A 292 -0.30 -4.48 -11.34
CA ILE A 292 -0.53 -5.46 -12.41
C ILE A 292 -1.79 -6.29 -12.15
N ILE A 293 -1.99 -6.74 -10.91
CA ILE A 293 -3.26 -7.35 -10.47
C ILE A 293 -4.33 -6.28 -10.25
N ALA A 294 -5.57 -6.72 -9.97
CA ALA A 294 -6.71 -5.85 -9.71
C ALA A 294 -6.37 -4.76 -8.67
N ARG A 295 -6.62 -3.49 -9.03
CA ARG A 295 -6.29 -2.29 -8.24
C ARG A 295 -7.49 -1.38 -8.09
N GLY A 296 -7.52 -0.61 -7.01
CA GLY A 296 -8.62 0.29 -6.69
C GLY A 296 -9.57 -0.26 -5.62
N ALA A 297 -10.77 0.30 -5.57
CA ALA A 297 -11.81 -0.09 -4.64
C ALA A 297 -12.52 -1.37 -5.12
N PHE A 298 -12.63 -2.37 -4.26
CA PHE A 298 -13.31 -3.64 -4.51
C PHE A 298 -14.11 -4.07 -3.29
N ASP A 299 -15.19 -4.81 -3.52
CA ASP A 299 -15.95 -5.45 -2.46
C ASP A 299 -15.13 -6.48 -1.69
N GLN A 300 -14.99 -6.31 -0.38
CA GLN A 300 -14.19 -7.21 0.48
C GLN A 300 -14.97 -8.41 1.01
N ARG A 301 -16.31 -8.41 0.92
CA ARG A 301 -17.17 -9.52 1.40
C ARG A 301 -16.71 -10.92 0.99
N PRO A 302 -16.20 -11.17 -0.25
CA PRO A 302 -15.69 -12.49 -0.63
C PRO A 302 -14.51 -12.98 0.22
N ALA A 303 -13.67 -12.08 0.73
CA ALA A 303 -12.58 -12.43 1.64
C ALA A 303 -13.05 -12.49 3.10
N GLU A 304 -13.96 -11.60 3.50
CA GLU A 304 -14.47 -11.50 4.87
C GLU A 304 -15.23 -12.75 5.34
N VAL A 305 -15.65 -13.67 4.47
CA VAL A 305 -16.29 -14.93 4.89
C VAL A 305 -15.32 -15.99 5.41
N ARG A 306 -14.00 -15.76 5.30
CA ARG A 306 -12.97 -16.72 5.73
C ARG A 306 -12.74 -16.67 7.23
N ASP A 307 -12.42 -17.82 7.82
CA ASP A 307 -12.11 -17.94 9.25
C ASP A 307 -10.75 -17.31 9.63
N ASP A 308 -9.85 -17.13 8.66
CA ASP A 308 -8.54 -16.47 8.83
C ASP A 308 -8.56 -14.97 8.52
N VAL A 309 -9.75 -14.38 8.38
CA VAL A 309 -9.99 -12.93 8.33
C VAL A 309 -10.81 -12.55 9.55
N LEU A 310 -10.20 -11.84 10.50
CA LEU A 310 -10.91 -11.27 11.64
C LEU A 310 -11.53 -9.94 11.24
N VAL A 311 -12.82 -9.74 11.52
CA VAL A 311 -13.58 -8.56 11.10
C VAL A 311 -14.07 -7.81 12.34
N TYR A 312 -13.71 -6.53 12.43
CA TYR A 312 -14.14 -5.62 13.50
C TYR A 312 -14.85 -4.43 12.89
N SER A 313 -16.13 -4.23 13.19
CA SER A 313 -16.92 -3.12 12.64
C SER A 313 -17.41 -2.18 13.73
N SER A 314 -17.44 -0.88 13.46
CA SER A 314 -18.09 0.09 14.35
C SER A 314 -19.59 -0.11 14.40
N GLU A 315 -20.27 0.53 15.35
CA GLU A 315 -21.69 0.79 15.15
C GLU A 315 -21.91 1.60 13.86
N VAL A 316 -23.12 1.52 13.32
CA VAL A 316 -23.53 2.38 12.20
C VAL A 316 -23.39 3.84 12.63
N LEU A 317 -22.61 4.60 11.87
CA LEU A 317 -22.30 5.98 12.21
C LEU A 317 -23.55 6.84 12.17
N ALA A 318 -23.81 7.57 13.26
CA ALA A 318 -24.95 8.49 13.35
C ALA A 318 -24.70 9.81 12.57
N GLY A 319 -23.44 10.10 12.24
CA GLY A 319 -23.02 11.30 11.54
C GLY A 319 -21.72 11.04 10.77
N ASP A 320 -21.42 11.92 9.83
CA ASP A 320 -20.23 11.79 9.00
C ASP A 320 -18.95 11.87 9.84
N LEU A 321 -17.99 10.99 9.54
CA LEU A 321 -16.64 11.01 10.12
C LEU A 321 -15.62 11.12 9.00
N GLU A 322 -14.87 12.22 8.99
CA GLU A 322 -13.76 12.39 8.06
C GLU A 322 -12.46 11.80 8.63
N VAL A 323 -11.80 10.99 7.81
CA VAL A 323 -10.48 10.43 8.06
C VAL A 323 -9.55 10.82 6.91
N THR A 324 -8.64 11.76 7.16
CA THR A 324 -7.69 12.27 6.16
C THR A 324 -6.30 12.39 6.75
N GLY A 325 -5.37 11.56 6.27
CA GLY A 325 -3.99 11.56 6.72
C GLY A 325 -3.38 10.15 6.80
N PRO A 326 -2.22 10.03 7.47
CA PRO A 326 -1.55 8.74 7.67
C PRO A 326 -2.35 7.79 8.56
N LEU A 327 -2.35 6.50 8.21
CA LEU A 327 -3.06 5.42 8.90
C LEU A 327 -2.08 4.42 9.52
N ARG A 328 -2.31 4.05 10.78
CA ARG A 328 -1.49 3.06 11.48
C ARG A 328 -2.33 2.14 12.36
N VAL A 329 -2.06 0.85 12.32
CA VAL A 329 -2.60 -0.13 13.26
C VAL A 329 -1.51 -0.52 14.27
N THR A 330 -1.84 -0.41 15.55
CA THR A 330 -1.09 -1.03 16.64
C THR A 330 -1.74 -2.37 16.94
N LEU A 331 -1.02 -3.46 16.70
CA LEU A 331 -1.51 -4.81 16.89
C LEU A 331 -0.69 -5.52 17.97
N TRP A 332 -1.36 -6.11 18.95
CA TRP A 332 -0.75 -7.05 19.88
C TRP A 332 -1.13 -8.46 19.47
N ALA A 333 -0.13 -9.30 19.23
CA ALA A 333 -0.38 -10.65 18.77
C ALA A 333 0.66 -11.64 19.29
N THR A 334 0.27 -12.91 19.30
CA THR A 334 1.16 -14.06 19.47
C THR A 334 1.00 -14.99 18.27
N THR A 335 2.03 -15.79 18.00
CA THR A 335 1.99 -16.82 16.95
C THR A 335 2.65 -18.10 17.45
N SER A 336 2.25 -19.25 16.91
CA SER A 336 2.96 -20.52 17.11
C SER A 336 4.26 -20.63 16.31
N ALA A 337 4.51 -19.70 15.38
CA ALA A 337 5.67 -19.70 14.50
C ALA A 337 6.83 -18.85 15.04
N VAL A 338 8.02 -19.00 14.44
CA VAL A 338 9.20 -18.17 14.74
C VAL A 338 9.25 -16.91 13.88
N ASP A 339 8.43 -16.84 12.84
CA ASP A 339 8.16 -15.67 12.02
C ASP A 339 6.80 -15.85 11.35
N THR A 340 6.11 -14.76 11.01
CA THR A 340 4.84 -14.77 10.29
C THR A 340 4.56 -13.36 9.78
N ASP A 341 3.46 -13.16 9.05
CA ASP A 341 3.00 -11.83 8.66
C ASP A 341 1.70 -11.49 9.41
N PHE A 342 1.47 -10.20 9.62
CA PHE A 342 0.17 -9.66 10.03
C PHE A 342 -0.25 -8.57 9.04
N THR A 343 -1.48 -8.64 8.56
CA THR A 343 -2.07 -7.68 7.63
C THR A 343 -3.24 -6.97 8.30
N ALA A 344 -3.45 -5.71 7.90
CA ALA A 344 -4.61 -4.95 8.31
C ALA A 344 -5.18 -4.16 7.12
N LYS A 345 -6.50 -4.04 7.07
CA LYS A 345 -7.21 -3.30 6.03
C LYS A 345 -8.30 -2.42 6.64
N LEU A 346 -8.34 -1.16 6.25
CA LEU A 346 -9.41 -0.23 6.55
C LEU A 346 -10.48 -0.31 5.46
N VAL A 347 -11.73 -0.46 5.87
CA VAL A 347 -12.88 -0.70 5.00
C VAL A 347 -14.02 0.26 5.38
N ASP A 348 -14.68 0.82 4.38
CA ASP A 348 -15.96 1.53 4.52
C ASP A 348 -17.11 0.59 4.14
N VAL A 349 -18.00 0.30 5.10
CA VAL A 349 -19.16 -0.56 4.89
C VAL A 349 -20.38 0.30 4.63
N TYR A 350 -20.93 0.14 3.44
CA TYR A 350 -22.09 0.89 2.97
C TYR A 350 -23.38 0.36 3.60
N PRO A 351 -24.48 1.16 3.62
CA PRO A 351 -25.77 0.72 4.13
C PRO A 351 -26.38 -0.49 3.40
N ASP A 352 -25.98 -0.73 2.15
CA ASP A 352 -26.38 -1.90 1.36
C ASP A 352 -25.47 -3.13 1.56
N GLY A 353 -24.45 -2.98 2.42
CA GLY A 353 -23.48 -4.00 2.76
C GLY A 353 -22.29 -4.11 1.81
N TYR A 354 -22.14 -3.26 0.79
CA TYR A 354 -20.89 -3.20 0.02
C TYR A 354 -19.72 -2.80 0.94
N ALA A 355 -18.64 -3.58 0.92
CA ALA A 355 -17.49 -3.37 1.80
C ALA A 355 -16.30 -2.85 0.98
N GLN A 356 -16.15 -1.53 0.94
CA GLN A 356 -15.10 -0.87 0.17
C GLN A 356 -13.76 -0.89 0.91
N ASN A 357 -12.72 -1.54 0.37
CA ASN A 357 -11.37 -1.31 0.88
C ASN A 357 -10.92 0.13 0.63
N LEU A 358 -10.34 0.77 1.65
CA LEU A 358 -9.74 2.10 1.54
C LEU A 358 -8.23 2.04 1.45
N GLN A 359 -7.58 1.34 2.38
CA GLN A 359 -6.14 1.09 2.41
C GLN A 359 -5.86 -0.22 3.12
N ASP A 360 -4.78 -0.89 2.75
CA ASP A 360 -4.26 -2.07 3.43
C ASP A 360 -2.74 -2.01 3.54
N GLY A 361 -2.24 -2.66 4.60
CA GLY A 361 -0.84 -2.74 4.92
C GLY A 361 -0.51 -4.07 5.58
N MET A 362 0.79 -4.31 5.73
CA MET A 362 1.29 -5.51 6.38
C MET A 362 2.55 -5.22 7.18
N ILE A 363 2.86 -6.11 8.12
CA ILE A 363 4.15 -6.20 8.80
C ILE A 363 4.60 -7.67 8.81
N ARG A 364 5.81 -7.91 8.32
CA ARG A 364 6.48 -9.20 8.49
C ARG A 364 7.19 -9.20 9.84
N ALA A 365 6.87 -10.18 10.69
CA ALA A 365 7.13 -10.10 12.12
C ALA A 365 8.63 -10.01 12.49
N ARG A 366 9.52 -10.58 11.67
CA ARG A 366 10.98 -10.40 11.84
C ARG A 366 11.42 -8.92 11.76
N TYR A 367 10.67 -8.07 11.04
CA TYR A 367 10.95 -6.64 10.86
C TYR A 367 10.25 -5.72 11.85
N ARG A 368 9.49 -6.25 12.83
CA ARG A 368 8.69 -5.46 13.78
C ARG A 368 9.46 -4.34 14.50
N ASP A 369 10.75 -4.56 14.76
CA ASP A 369 11.62 -3.62 15.47
C ASP A 369 12.62 -2.88 14.54
N SER A 370 12.92 -3.47 13.37
CA SER A 370 13.92 -2.93 12.44
C SER A 370 13.81 -3.58 11.07
N ALA A 371 13.66 -2.75 10.02
CA ALA A 371 13.72 -3.22 8.63
C ALA A 371 15.13 -3.66 8.19
N SER A 372 16.19 -3.28 8.92
CA SER A 372 17.59 -3.55 8.58
C SER A 372 18.24 -4.63 9.46
N ASN A 373 17.68 -4.90 10.64
CA ASN A 373 18.19 -5.89 11.58
C ASN A 373 17.04 -6.82 12.03
N PRO A 374 16.59 -7.75 11.17
CA PRO A 374 15.47 -8.61 11.51
C PRO A 374 15.78 -9.52 12.69
N THR A 375 14.78 -9.78 13.53
CA THR A 375 14.89 -10.71 14.67
C THR A 375 13.69 -11.65 14.72
N LEU A 376 13.93 -12.95 14.88
CA LEU A 376 12.86 -13.93 14.98
C LEU A 376 12.05 -13.78 16.28
N LEU A 377 10.84 -14.32 16.27
CA LEU A 377 9.94 -14.38 17.41
C LEU A 377 10.24 -15.58 18.31
N THR A 378 9.82 -15.47 19.56
CA THR A 378 9.62 -16.63 20.44
C THR A 378 8.16 -17.09 20.32
N PRO A 379 7.87 -18.33 19.88
CA PRO A 379 6.50 -18.83 19.78
C PRO A 379 5.70 -18.67 21.08
N GLY A 380 4.46 -18.20 20.96
CA GLY A 380 3.54 -17.96 22.08
C GLY A 380 3.83 -16.70 22.92
N GLN A 381 4.91 -15.98 22.64
CA GLN A 381 5.16 -14.68 23.27
C GLN A 381 4.36 -13.58 22.56
N ALA A 382 3.79 -12.66 23.36
CA ALA A 382 3.12 -11.47 22.87
C ALA A 382 4.13 -10.41 22.43
N TYR A 383 3.89 -9.85 21.25
CA TYR A 383 4.63 -8.73 20.70
C TYR A 383 3.66 -7.63 20.25
N ARG A 384 4.15 -6.40 20.26
CA ARG A 384 3.49 -5.25 19.63
C ARG A 384 4.03 -5.10 18.22
N TYR A 385 3.14 -4.94 17.26
CA TYR A 385 3.43 -4.67 15.87
C TYR A 385 2.82 -3.33 15.47
N GLU A 386 3.53 -2.58 14.63
CA GLU A 386 2.99 -1.40 13.96
C GLU A 386 2.82 -1.73 12.48
N ILE A 387 1.58 -1.69 11.99
CA ILE A 387 1.25 -1.90 10.59
C ILE A 387 0.95 -0.53 9.99
N ASP A 388 1.78 -0.13 9.03
CA ASP A 388 1.60 1.09 8.25
C ASP A 388 0.62 0.81 7.10
N LEU A 389 -0.48 1.57 7.03
CA LEU A 389 -1.49 1.48 5.94
C LEU A 389 -1.35 2.66 4.98
N TRP A 390 -0.22 3.36 5.04
CA TRP A 390 0.05 4.62 4.34
C TRP A 390 -0.93 5.71 4.74
N ALA A 391 -1.85 6.10 3.85
CA ALA A 391 -2.73 7.23 4.05
C ALA A 391 -4.00 7.15 3.20
N THR A 392 -5.04 7.87 3.62
CA THR A 392 -6.24 8.07 2.81
C THR A 392 -6.82 9.46 3.03
N SER A 393 -7.85 9.80 2.25
CA SER A 393 -8.74 10.92 2.50
C SER A 393 -10.17 10.51 2.18
N HIS A 394 -10.93 10.17 3.21
CA HIS A 394 -12.26 9.57 3.08
C HIS A 394 -13.22 10.09 4.15
N VAL A 395 -14.48 10.26 3.79
CA VAL A 395 -15.57 10.54 4.73
C VAL A 395 -16.46 9.31 4.81
N PHE A 396 -16.47 8.67 5.97
CA PHE A 396 -17.46 7.66 6.29
C PHE A 396 -18.77 8.40 6.54
N LEU A 397 -19.74 8.24 5.64
CA LEU A 397 -21.01 8.95 5.73
C LEU A 397 -21.88 8.39 6.85
N ALA A 398 -22.81 9.20 7.35
CA ALA A 398 -23.86 8.71 8.24
C ALA A 398 -24.59 7.50 7.62
N GLY A 399 -24.78 6.44 8.40
CA GLY A 399 -25.32 5.16 7.93
C GLY A 399 -24.27 4.14 7.50
N HIS A 400 -23.01 4.54 7.32
CA HIS A 400 -21.90 3.63 7.06
C HIS A 400 -21.30 3.06 8.35
N GLN A 401 -20.40 2.08 8.24
CA GLN A 401 -19.57 1.59 9.35
C GLN A 401 -18.09 1.66 8.97
N ILE A 402 -17.25 1.94 9.97
CA ILE A 402 -15.81 1.79 9.86
C ILE A 402 -15.50 0.32 10.16
N ARG A 403 -14.76 -0.34 9.29
CA ARG A 403 -14.34 -1.73 9.49
C ARG A 403 -12.83 -1.87 9.39
N ILE A 404 -12.30 -2.73 10.26
CA ILE A 404 -10.93 -3.23 10.20
C ILE A 404 -10.95 -4.73 10.01
N GLU A 405 -10.19 -5.19 9.02
CA GLU A 405 -9.87 -6.61 8.85
C GLU A 405 -8.44 -6.86 9.36
N ILE A 406 -8.24 -7.97 10.07
CA ILE A 406 -6.91 -8.46 10.47
C ILE A 406 -6.72 -9.88 9.94
N SER A 407 -5.56 -10.15 9.32
CA SER A 407 -5.18 -11.49 8.88
C SER A 407 -3.65 -11.65 8.93
N SER A 408 -3.12 -12.69 8.27
CA SER A 408 -1.69 -12.96 8.10
C SER A 408 -1.29 -13.09 6.63
N SER A 409 -2.16 -12.71 5.69
CA SER A 409 -1.83 -12.68 4.26
C SER A 409 -2.73 -11.70 3.49
N CYS A 410 -2.24 -11.31 2.31
CA CYS A 410 -2.97 -10.58 1.27
C CYS A 410 -2.27 -10.93 -0.05
N PHE A 411 -2.66 -12.05 -0.66
CA PHE A 411 -1.95 -12.67 -1.77
C PHE A 411 -2.75 -12.60 -3.09
N PRO A 412 -2.14 -12.28 -4.24
CA PRO A 412 -0.71 -12.19 -4.45
C PRO A 412 -0.11 -10.80 -4.27
N ARG A 413 -0.81 -9.78 -3.75
CA ARG A 413 -0.21 -8.44 -3.53
C ARG A 413 1.13 -8.57 -2.83
N PHE A 414 1.16 -9.23 -1.67
CA PHE A 414 2.39 -9.56 -0.94
C PHE A 414 2.80 -11.02 -1.16
N ASP A 415 4.11 -11.30 -1.07
CA ASP A 415 4.59 -12.68 -0.93
C ASP A 415 4.10 -13.30 0.39
N ARG A 416 3.98 -14.63 0.40
CA ARG A 416 3.46 -15.37 1.56
C ARG A 416 4.59 -15.70 2.51
N ASN A 417 4.43 -15.40 3.80
CA ASN A 417 5.38 -15.89 4.80
C ASN A 417 5.25 -17.41 4.97
N PRO A 418 6.35 -18.19 4.91
CA PRO A 418 6.33 -19.65 5.07
C PRO A 418 6.18 -20.10 6.53
N ASN A 419 6.29 -19.17 7.48
CA ASN A 419 6.27 -19.37 8.93
C ASN A 419 7.47 -20.15 9.51
N THR A 420 8.55 -20.34 8.74
CA THR A 420 9.72 -21.15 9.13
C THR A 420 10.88 -20.32 9.71
N GLY A 421 10.89 -19.00 9.52
CA GLY A 421 11.98 -18.12 9.91
C GLY A 421 13.22 -18.16 9.00
N THR A 422 13.21 -18.98 7.94
CA THR A 422 14.24 -18.98 6.90
C THR A 422 14.08 -17.75 5.98
N PRO A 423 15.05 -17.45 5.10
CA PRO A 423 14.87 -16.42 4.08
C PRO A 423 13.71 -16.81 3.15
N VAL A 424 12.66 -15.97 3.14
CA VAL A 424 11.37 -16.25 2.51
C VAL A 424 11.53 -16.53 1.01
N GLU A 425 12.43 -15.80 0.37
CA GLU A 425 12.72 -15.88 -1.05
C GLU A 425 13.23 -17.26 -1.46
N SER A 426 13.91 -17.97 -0.55
CA SER A 426 14.52 -19.28 -0.80
C SER A 426 13.74 -20.46 -0.21
N GLU A 427 12.62 -20.20 0.47
CA GLU A 427 11.85 -21.22 1.16
C GLU A 427 10.80 -21.85 0.25
N SER A 428 10.62 -23.16 0.41
CA SER A 428 9.56 -23.94 -0.26
C SER A 428 8.73 -24.77 0.71
N ASN A 429 9.20 -24.94 1.96
CA ASN A 429 8.45 -25.57 3.02
C ASN A 429 7.49 -24.56 3.67
N LEU A 430 6.20 -24.75 3.44
CA LEU A 430 5.13 -23.90 3.93
C LEU A 430 4.46 -24.56 5.14
N VAL A 431 4.47 -23.89 6.29
CA VAL A 431 3.96 -24.45 7.54
C VAL A 431 2.80 -23.60 8.07
N PRO A 432 1.62 -24.16 8.37
CA PRO A 432 0.56 -23.41 9.02
C PRO A 432 0.94 -22.88 10.41
N ALA A 433 0.47 -21.69 10.76
CA ALA A 433 0.71 -21.06 12.06
C ALA A 433 -0.60 -20.66 12.74
N ALA A 434 -0.71 -20.97 14.03
CA ALA A 434 -1.81 -20.48 14.86
C ALA A 434 -1.50 -19.05 15.31
N GLN A 435 -2.40 -18.14 15.00
CA GLN A 435 -2.33 -16.73 15.35
C GLN A 435 -3.29 -16.42 16.51
N THR A 436 -2.91 -15.49 17.38
CA THR A 436 -3.78 -14.99 18.44
C THR A 436 -3.66 -13.47 18.51
N ILE A 437 -4.77 -12.77 18.35
CA ILE A 437 -4.86 -11.31 18.43
C ILE A 437 -5.35 -10.94 19.82
N LEU A 438 -4.55 -10.13 20.52
CA LEU A 438 -4.84 -9.65 21.87
C LEU A 438 -5.43 -8.25 21.77
N HIS A 439 -6.52 -8.01 22.49
CA HIS A 439 -7.19 -6.70 22.55
C HIS A 439 -7.72 -6.42 23.96
N ASP A 440 -7.01 -6.87 24.99
CA ASP A 440 -7.33 -6.55 26.39
C ASP A 440 -6.69 -5.22 26.84
N ALA A 441 -6.97 -4.79 28.07
CA ALA A 441 -6.48 -3.54 28.65
C ALA A 441 -4.93 -3.40 28.68
N GLN A 442 -4.17 -4.50 28.70
CA GLN A 442 -2.70 -4.48 28.63
C GLN A 442 -2.20 -4.52 27.18
N HIS A 443 -3.03 -5.02 26.27
CA HIS A 443 -2.75 -5.23 24.86
C HIS A 443 -3.76 -4.50 23.98
N PRO A 444 -3.93 -3.17 24.08
CA PRO A 444 -5.03 -2.47 23.45
C PRO A 444 -4.79 -2.32 21.94
N SER A 445 -5.05 -3.37 21.16
CA SER A 445 -4.97 -3.33 19.70
C SER A 445 -5.98 -2.34 19.13
N HIS A 446 -5.53 -1.50 18.20
CA HIS A 446 -6.35 -0.42 17.63
C HIS A 446 -5.82 0.05 16.28
N ILE A 447 -6.69 0.64 15.47
CA ILE A 447 -6.28 1.56 14.41
C ILE A 447 -6.24 2.99 14.97
N THR A 448 -5.25 3.78 14.60
CA THR A 448 -5.23 5.23 14.83
C THR A 448 -5.75 5.94 13.58
N LEU A 449 -6.95 6.52 13.67
CA LEU A 449 -7.56 7.26 12.57
C LEU A 449 -7.18 8.75 12.64
N PRO A 450 -6.70 9.37 11.53
CA PRO A 450 -6.48 10.81 11.43
C PRO A 450 -7.81 11.54 11.22
N VAL A 451 -8.57 11.74 12.31
CA VAL A 451 -9.89 12.39 12.26
C VAL A 451 -9.72 13.88 11.97
N ILE A 452 -10.52 14.42 11.06
CA ILE A 452 -10.54 15.86 10.77
C ILE A 452 -11.76 16.51 11.44
N PRO A 453 -11.58 17.39 12.43
CA PRO A 453 -12.67 18.19 12.99
C PRO A 453 -13.29 19.08 11.91
N ARG A 454 -14.63 19.09 11.85
CA ARG A 454 -15.44 19.84 10.88
C ARG A 454 -16.25 20.94 11.54
#